data_AF-A0A2A4WWW2-F1
#
_entry.id   AF-A0A2A4WWW2-F1
#
_cell.length_a   1.000
_cell.length_b   1.000
_cell.length_c   1.000
_cell.angle_alpha   90.00
_cell.angle_beta   90.00
_cell.angle_gamma   90.00
#
_symmetry.space_group_name_H-M   'P 1'
#
loop_
_entity.id
_entity.type
_entity.pdbx_description
1 polymer ?
#
loop_
_entity_poly.entity_id
_entity_poly.type
_entity_poly.pdbx_seq_one_letter_code
_entity_poly.pdbx_strand_id
1 'polypeptide(L)'
;MMMASIQQWTFKMAPEDKAFYTQLGKRIAQHRKAQGLTQVKLAEILGIAQQTMAHYEGGHLRIAVALLPLLANTLAVTVEDLINEAPATKKKRGPASILQRQIEQIGLMPRAKQKFITEMLEALIKQQQTA
;
A
#
# COMPACT_ATOMS: atom_id res chain seq x y z
N MET A 1 22.72 6.22 -21.87
CA MET A 1 22.92 7.17 -20.75
C MET A 1 22.18 8.46 -21.09
N MET A 2 20.91 8.60 -20.68
CA MET A 2 20.15 9.85 -20.79
C MET A 2 19.90 10.38 -19.37
N MET A 3 20.75 11.30 -18.92
CA MET A 3 20.47 12.11 -17.74
C MET A 3 19.51 13.21 -18.17
N ALA A 4 18.20 12.94 -18.08
CA ALA A 4 17.21 14.01 -18.22
C ALA A 4 17.53 15.09 -17.18
N SER A 5 17.77 16.31 -17.65
CA SER A 5 18.28 17.43 -16.86
C SER A 5 17.40 17.70 -15.63
N ILE A 6 17.95 17.38 -14.45
CA ILE A 6 17.30 17.51 -13.13
C ILE A 6 17.04 18.98 -12.78
N GLN A 7 17.78 19.91 -13.39
CA GLN A 7 17.71 21.35 -13.11
C GLN A 7 16.45 22.05 -13.64
N GLN A 8 15.73 21.47 -14.61
CA GLN A 8 14.51 22.08 -15.16
C GLN A 8 13.22 21.65 -14.42
N TRP A 9 13.28 20.67 -13.52
CA TRP A 9 12.10 20.00 -12.97
C TRP A 9 11.48 20.67 -11.75
N THR A 10 12.24 21.40 -10.94
CA THR A 10 11.72 22.09 -9.74
C THR A 10 10.83 23.29 -10.07
N PHE A 11 10.90 23.82 -11.31
CA PHE A 11 10.25 25.07 -11.71
C PHE A 11 8.86 24.88 -12.36
N LYS A 12 8.45 23.64 -12.66
CA LYS A 12 7.18 23.32 -13.36
C LYS A 12 6.28 22.36 -12.57
N MET A 13 6.24 22.45 -11.25
CA MET A 13 5.31 21.68 -10.43
C MET A 13 4.35 22.63 -9.73
N ALA A 14 3.06 22.29 -9.77
CA ALA A 14 2.11 22.92 -8.87
C ALA A 14 2.52 22.57 -7.41
N PRO A 15 2.36 23.48 -6.44
CA PRO A 15 2.82 23.28 -5.06
C PRO A 15 2.34 21.96 -4.43
N GLU A 16 1.13 21.53 -4.76
CA GLU A 16 0.51 20.28 -4.33
C GLU A 16 1.28 19.04 -4.80
N ASP A 17 1.76 19.02 -6.05
CA ASP A 17 2.55 17.91 -6.60
C ASP A 17 3.87 17.79 -5.83
N LYS A 18 4.54 18.91 -5.59
CA LYS A 18 5.83 18.91 -4.89
C LYS A 18 5.69 18.36 -3.47
N ALA A 19 4.63 18.76 -2.76
CA ALA A 19 4.33 18.25 -1.43
C ALA A 19 4.09 16.73 -1.47
N PHE A 20 3.30 16.25 -2.42
CA PHE A 20 3.03 14.82 -2.61
C PHE A 20 4.32 14.01 -2.83
N TYR A 21 5.16 14.38 -3.81
CA TYR A 21 6.39 13.63 -4.11
C TYR A 21 7.40 13.68 -2.95
N THR A 22 7.46 14.78 -2.21
CA THR A 22 8.29 14.88 -1.00
C THR A 22 7.83 13.88 0.06
N GLN A 23 6.52 13.76 0.29
CA GLN A 23 5.99 12.81 1.25
C GLN A 23 6.16 11.36 0.79
N LEU A 24 5.88 11.07 -0.47
CA LEU A 24 6.12 9.75 -1.09
C LEU A 24 7.59 9.33 -0.94
N GLY A 25 8.53 10.23 -1.25
CA GLY A 25 9.96 10.00 -1.08
C GLY A 25 10.35 9.66 0.36
N LYS A 26 9.80 10.40 1.34
CA LYS A 26 10.00 10.11 2.76
C LYS A 26 9.49 8.72 3.16
N ARG A 27 8.32 8.29 2.68
CA ARG A 27 7.77 6.96 2.98
C ARG A 27 8.61 5.85 2.39
N ILE A 28 9.07 6.00 1.15
CA ILE A 28 10.02 5.06 0.52
C ILE A 28 11.28 4.95 1.39
N ALA A 29 11.86 6.08 1.81
CA ALA A 29 13.04 6.09 2.67
C ALA A 29 12.79 5.41 4.03
N GLN A 30 11.62 5.62 4.64
CA GLN A 30 11.22 4.98 5.90
C GLN A 30 11.13 3.46 5.75
N HIS A 31 10.42 2.96 4.74
CA HIS A 31 10.27 1.52 4.49
C HIS A 31 11.61 0.88 4.11
N ARG A 32 12.42 1.55 3.30
CA ARG A 32 13.78 1.10 2.98
C ARG A 32 14.63 0.93 4.24
N LYS A 33 14.63 1.92 5.13
CA LYS A 33 15.36 1.88 6.41
C LYS A 33 14.83 0.80 7.33
N ALA A 34 13.52 0.58 7.39
CA ALA A 34 12.91 -0.48 8.18
C ALA A 34 13.34 -1.89 7.72
N GLN A 35 13.71 -2.05 6.45
CA GLN A 35 14.31 -3.27 5.92
C GLN A 35 15.84 -3.33 6.01
N GLY A 36 16.50 -2.32 6.58
CA GLY A 36 17.96 -2.27 6.66
C GLY A 36 18.67 -2.04 5.31
N LEU A 37 17.95 -1.63 4.27
CA LEU A 37 18.51 -1.40 2.94
C LEU A 37 19.19 -0.03 2.84
N THR A 38 20.31 0.07 2.15
CA THR A 38 20.92 1.36 1.76
C THR A 38 20.27 1.90 0.49
N GLN A 39 20.42 3.21 0.21
CA GLN A 39 19.94 3.78 -1.07
C GLN A 39 20.60 3.11 -2.27
N VAL A 40 21.90 2.79 -2.18
CA VAL A 40 22.64 2.04 -3.20
C VAL A 40 21.95 0.69 -3.43
N LYS A 41 21.67 -0.05 -2.35
CA LYS A 41 21.11 -1.40 -2.47
C LYS A 41 19.70 -1.40 -3.07
N LEU A 42 18.86 -0.46 -2.66
CA LEU A 42 17.53 -0.33 -3.25
C LEU A 42 17.62 0.08 -4.73
N ALA A 43 18.52 1.00 -5.08
CA ALA A 43 18.73 1.43 -6.45
C ALA A 43 19.18 0.26 -7.36
N GLU A 44 20.10 -0.58 -6.87
CA GLU A 44 20.54 -1.81 -7.55
C GLU A 44 19.36 -2.75 -7.84
N ILE A 45 18.51 -3.01 -6.83
CA ILE A 45 17.34 -3.90 -6.99
C ILE A 45 16.37 -3.35 -8.04
N LEU A 46 16.18 -2.03 -8.06
CA LEU A 46 15.28 -1.34 -8.99
C LEU A 46 15.90 -1.12 -10.38
N GLY A 47 17.19 -1.42 -10.58
CA GLY A 47 17.89 -1.17 -11.84
C GLY A 47 18.06 0.32 -12.17
N ILE A 48 18.14 1.19 -11.16
CA ILE A 48 18.30 2.64 -11.31
C ILE A 48 19.61 3.14 -10.70
N ALA A 49 20.03 4.35 -11.04
CA ALA A 49 21.19 4.97 -10.41
C ALA A 49 20.90 5.36 -8.95
N GLN A 50 21.90 5.28 -8.08
CA GLN A 50 21.75 5.69 -6.67
C GLN A 50 21.34 7.16 -6.52
N GLN A 51 21.82 8.04 -7.39
CA GLN A 51 21.40 9.45 -7.42
C GLN A 51 19.90 9.58 -7.73
N THR A 52 19.37 8.78 -8.65
CA THR A 52 17.92 8.72 -8.94
C THR A 52 17.14 8.34 -7.69
N MET A 53 17.61 7.35 -6.93
CA MET A 53 16.99 6.95 -5.67
C MET A 53 17.03 8.09 -4.63
N ALA A 54 18.16 8.78 -4.51
CA ALA A 54 18.27 9.93 -3.61
C ALA A 54 17.30 11.07 -3.99
N HIS A 55 17.12 11.34 -5.29
CA HIS A 55 16.17 12.33 -5.77
C HIS A 55 14.71 11.92 -5.55
N TYR A 56 14.38 10.64 -5.70
CA TYR A 56 13.06 10.12 -5.34
C TYR A 56 12.80 10.29 -3.85
N GLU A 57 13.73 9.90 -2.97
CA GLU A 57 13.56 10.05 -1.52
C GLU A 57 13.48 11.52 -1.07
N GLY A 58 14.18 12.42 -1.77
CA GLY A 58 14.13 13.86 -1.54
C GLY A 58 12.94 14.58 -2.17
N GLY A 59 12.11 13.89 -2.98
CA GLY A 59 11.00 14.52 -3.71
C GLY A 59 11.43 15.48 -4.83
N HIS A 60 12.67 15.36 -5.30
CA HIS A 60 13.23 16.20 -6.37
C HIS A 60 12.94 15.66 -7.78
N LEU A 61 12.48 14.40 -7.88
CA LEU A 61 12.15 13.74 -9.13
C LEU A 61 10.81 13.02 -9.02
N ARG A 62 9.98 13.14 -10.05
CA ARG A 62 8.72 12.38 -10.13
C ARG A 62 9.00 10.90 -10.29
N ILE A 63 8.31 10.09 -9.50
CA ILE A 63 8.34 8.64 -9.61
C ILE A 63 7.30 8.22 -10.64
N ALA A 64 7.71 7.44 -11.64
CA ALA A 64 6.79 6.88 -12.61
C ALA A 64 5.81 5.93 -11.90
N VAL A 65 4.52 6.02 -12.21
CA VAL A 65 3.48 5.16 -11.62
C VAL A 65 3.80 3.67 -11.80
N ALA A 66 4.38 3.30 -12.95
CA ALA A 66 4.83 1.94 -13.25
C ALA A 66 5.91 1.40 -12.28
N LEU A 67 6.63 2.28 -11.56
CA LEU A 67 7.64 1.88 -10.57
C LEU A 67 7.01 1.56 -9.20
N LEU A 68 5.77 2.02 -8.93
CA LEU A 68 5.13 1.84 -7.63
C LEU A 68 4.90 0.36 -7.25
N PRO A 69 4.43 -0.53 -8.15
CA PRO A 69 4.29 -1.94 -7.81
C PRO A 69 5.64 -2.60 -7.49
N LEU A 70 6.70 -2.24 -8.22
CA LEU A 70 8.04 -2.78 -8.00
C LEU A 70 8.60 -2.31 -6.65
N LEU A 71 8.42 -1.04 -6.31
CA LEU A 71 8.78 -0.47 -5.01
C LEU A 71 8.03 -1.17 -3.88
N ALA A 72 6.71 -1.31 -4.00
CA ALA A 72 5.86 -1.95 -3.00
C ALA A 72 6.29 -3.40 -2.73
N ASN A 73 6.52 -4.18 -3.79
CA ASN A 73 7.00 -5.55 -3.69
C ASN A 73 8.38 -5.63 -3.03
N THR A 74 9.33 -4.81 -3.47
CA THR A 74 10.70 -4.78 -2.92
C THR A 74 10.69 -4.41 -1.44
N LEU A 75 9.84 -3.45 -1.06
CA LEU A 75 9.73 -2.94 0.30
C LEU A 75 8.73 -3.72 1.18
N ALA A 76 8.17 -4.81 0.67
CA ALA A 76 7.20 -5.67 1.36
C ALA A 76 6.03 -4.87 1.99
N VAL A 77 5.50 -3.92 1.23
CA VAL A 77 4.36 -3.06 1.58
C VAL A 77 3.36 -3.03 0.43
N THR A 78 2.17 -2.47 0.65
CA THR A 78 1.22 -2.25 -0.45
C THR A 78 1.51 -0.92 -1.15
N VAL A 79 0.91 -0.69 -2.32
CA VAL A 79 1.03 0.61 -3.01
C VAL A 79 0.37 1.72 -2.17
N GLU A 80 -0.72 1.40 -1.48
CA GLU A 80 -1.44 2.29 -0.56
C GLU A 80 -0.54 2.79 0.57
N ASP A 81 0.31 1.91 1.13
CA ASP A 81 1.29 2.28 2.16
C ASP A 81 2.30 3.32 1.65
N LEU A 82 2.61 3.33 0.35
CA LEU A 82 3.52 4.31 -0.26
C LEU A 82 2.83 5.66 -0.54
N ILE A 83 1.56 5.65 -0.95
CA ILE A 83 0.87 6.86 -1.43
C ILE A 83 0.09 7.61 -0.34
N ASN A 84 -0.44 6.94 0.69
CA ASN A 84 -1.32 7.56 1.69
C ASN A 84 -0.58 8.32 2.79
N GLU A 85 -1.13 9.46 3.21
CA GLU A 85 -0.54 10.37 4.21
C GLU A 85 -0.60 9.86 5.65
N ALA A 86 -1.66 9.14 5.99
CA ALA A 86 -1.68 8.39 7.23
C ALA A 86 -0.84 7.13 7.04
N PRO A 87 -0.16 6.61 8.08
CA PRO A 87 0.02 5.18 8.11
C PRO A 87 -1.38 4.63 7.87
N ALA A 88 -1.57 3.87 6.80
CA ALA A 88 -2.59 2.84 6.86
C ALA A 88 -2.19 2.13 8.14
N THR A 89 -2.87 2.47 9.24
CA THR A 89 -2.75 1.70 10.46
C THR A 89 -3.00 0.34 9.87
N LYS A 90 -1.95 -0.48 9.85
CA LYS A 90 -2.15 -1.88 9.68
C LYS A 90 -3.07 -2.14 10.86
N LYS A 91 -4.39 -2.12 10.60
CA LYS A 91 -5.22 -3.25 10.90
C LYS A 91 -4.44 -4.40 10.25
N LYS A 92 -3.33 -4.80 10.91
CA LYS A 92 -2.93 -6.18 11.06
C LYS A 92 -4.29 -6.76 11.36
N ARG A 93 -4.91 -7.33 10.33
CA ARG A 93 -6.18 -8.01 10.50
C ARG A 93 -5.86 -8.87 11.71
N GLY A 94 -6.48 -8.54 12.85
CA GLY A 94 -6.33 -9.38 14.02
C GLY A 94 -6.61 -10.80 13.58
N PRO A 95 -6.21 -11.83 14.35
CA PRO A 95 -6.68 -13.20 14.08
C PRO A 95 -8.14 -13.11 13.62
N ALA A 96 -8.40 -13.57 12.37
CA ALA A 96 -9.63 -13.24 11.65
C ALA A 96 -10.81 -13.34 12.62
N SER A 97 -11.67 -12.31 12.65
CA SER A 97 -12.74 -12.25 13.65
C SER A 97 -13.46 -13.59 13.68
N ILE A 98 -13.92 -14.04 14.85
CA ILE A 98 -14.59 -15.35 14.98
C ILE A 98 -15.67 -15.50 13.89
N LEU A 99 -16.38 -14.42 13.60
CA LEU A 99 -17.37 -14.31 12.53
C LEU A 99 -16.76 -14.54 11.13
N GLN A 100 -15.62 -13.96 10.81
CA GLN A 100 -14.94 -14.18 9.52
C GLN A 100 -14.53 -15.65 9.33
N ARG A 101 -13.97 -16.28 10.37
CA ARG A 101 -13.63 -17.72 10.33
C ARG A 101 -14.88 -18.59 10.18
N GLN A 102 -15.97 -18.23 10.84
CA GLN A 102 -17.24 -18.93 10.72
C GLN A 102 -17.81 -18.82 9.30
N ILE A 103 -17.75 -17.64 8.67
CA ILE A 103 -18.18 -17.46 7.27
C ILE A 103 -17.38 -18.34 6.31
N GLU A 104 -16.06 -18.39 6.47
CA GLU A 104 -15.18 -19.26 5.67
C GLU A 104 -15.55 -20.74 5.85
N GLN A 105 -15.78 -21.17 7.09
CA GLN A 105 -16.25 -22.54 7.40
C GLN A 105 -17.61 -22.85 6.76
N ILE A 106 -18.57 -21.92 6.83
CA ILE A 106 -19.89 -22.06 6.22
C ILE A 106 -19.77 -22.25 4.70
N GLY A 107 -18.88 -21.49 4.05
CA GLY A 107 -18.63 -21.61 2.61
C GLY A 107 -18.17 -23.01 2.17
N LEU A 108 -17.53 -23.77 3.05
CA LEU A 108 -17.07 -25.15 2.78
C LEU A 108 -18.14 -26.22 3.04
N MET A 109 -19.28 -25.87 3.62
CA MET A 109 -20.34 -26.83 3.97
C MET A 109 -21.23 -27.20 2.76
N PRO A 110 -21.97 -28.32 2.81
CA PRO A 110 -23.00 -28.64 1.81
C PRO A 110 -24.07 -27.55 1.69
N ARG A 111 -24.60 -27.34 0.47
CA ARG A 111 -25.56 -26.27 0.15
C ARG A 111 -26.80 -26.23 1.06
N ALA A 112 -27.30 -27.40 1.49
CA ALA A 112 -28.44 -27.47 2.41
C ALA A 112 -28.12 -26.85 3.78
N LYS A 113 -26.90 -27.07 4.31
CA LYS A 113 -26.46 -26.48 5.59
C LYS A 113 -26.20 -24.98 5.45
N GLN A 114 -25.63 -24.54 4.31
CA GLN A 114 -25.48 -23.12 4.02
C GLN A 114 -26.83 -22.40 4.01
N LYS A 115 -27.82 -22.97 3.30
CA LYS A 115 -29.16 -22.41 3.19
C LYS A 115 -29.83 -22.23 4.56
N PHE A 116 -29.79 -23.26 5.40
CA PHE A 116 -30.34 -23.21 6.76
C PHE A 116 -29.69 -22.09 7.60
N ILE A 117 -28.37 -21.94 7.54
CA ILE A 117 -27.66 -20.90 8.29
C ILE A 117 -28.02 -19.50 7.78
N THR A 118 -28.14 -19.32 6.46
CA THR A 118 -28.59 -18.05 5.87
C THR A 118 -29.99 -17.67 6.34
N GLU A 119 -30.93 -18.61 6.31
CA GLU A 119 -32.32 -18.38 6.76
C GLU A 119 -32.38 -18.01 8.25
N MET A 120 -31.57 -18.66 9.10
CA MET A 120 -31.45 -18.28 10.52
C MET A 120 -30.90 -16.87 10.71
N LEU A 121 -29.84 -16.49 9.97
CA LEU A 121 -29.25 -15.16 10.07
C LEU A 121 -30.24 -14.08 9.63
N GLU A 122 -30.98 -14.31 8.54
CA GLU A 122 -32.04 -13.39 8.08
C GLU A 122 -33.14 -13.19 9.13
N ALA A 123 -33.59 -14.27 9.76
CA ALA A 123 -34.59 -14.20 10.82
C ALA A 123 -34.11 -13.36 12.02
N LEU A 124 -32.86 -13.57 12.46
CA LEU A 124 -32.26 -12.81 13.57
C LEU A 124 -32.05 -11.33 13.23
N ILE A 125 -31.60 -11.02 12.02
CA ILE A 125 -31.42 -9.63 11.56
C ILE A 125 -32.78 -8.91 11.56
N LYS A 126 -33.82 -9.56 11.03
CA LYS A 126 -35.17 -9.00 11.00
C LYS A 126 -35.71 -8.75 12.41
N GLN A 127 -35.45 -9.65 13.36
CA GLN A 127 -35.86 -9.49 14.76
C GLN A 127 -35.25 -8.24 15.41
N GLN A 128 -33.97 -7.94 15.15
CA GLN A 128 -33.27 -6.77 15.70
C GLN A 128 -33.69 -5.44 15.06
N GLN A 129 -34.23 -5.46 13.84
CA GLN A 129 -34.72 -4.25 13.15
C GLN A 129 -36.16 -3.86 13.52
N THR A 130 -36.88 -4.75 14.19
CA THR A 130 -38.29 -4.54 14.58
C THR A 130 -38.44 -4.15 16.06
N ALA A 131 -37.33 -4.10 16.81
CA ALA A 131 -37.24 -3.66 18.21
C ALA A 131 -36.63 -2.26 18.28
#